data_AF-A0AAV9LZF5-F1
#
_entry.id   AF-A0AAV9LZF5-F1
#
_cell.length_a   1.000
_cell.length_b   1.000
_cell.length_c   1.000
_cell.angle_alpha   90.00
_cell.angle_beta   90.00
_cell.angle_gamma   90.00
#
_symmetry.space_group_name_H-M   'P 1'
#
loop_
_entity.id
_entity.type
_entity.pdbx_description
1 polymer ?
#
loop_
_entity_poly.entity_id
_entity_poly.type
_entity_poly.pdbx_seq_one_letter_code
_entity_poly.pdbx_strand_id
1 'polypeptide(L)' 'MKFAPQLGNSQGYGQAIVGGEVNSDHVERFYMNTYPLNTTQTHLFQKLPPSLGDMFSSVSIYLYYFSFYSA' A
#
# COMPACT_ATOMS: atom_id res chain seq x y z
N MET A 1 -1.01 7.14 15.89
CA MET A 1 -0.04 7.71 14.93
C MET A 1 -0.79 8.06 13.65
N LYS A 2 -0.83 9.33 13.25
CA LYS A 2 -1.58 9.80 12.08
C LYS A 2 -0.72 9.59 10.82
N PHE A 3 -1.15 8.72 9.91
CA PHE A 3 -0.53 8.55 8.59
C PHE A 3 -0.97 9.74 7.72
N ALA A 4 -0.32 10.89 7.85
CA ALA A 4 -0.61 12.02 6.97
C ALA A 4 0.04 11.76 5.60
N PRO A 5 -0.72 11.74 4.49
CA PRO A 5 -0.14 11.67 3.14
C PRO A 5 0.79 12.87 2.92
N GLN A 6 2.03 12.63 2.49
CA GLN A 6 2.91 13.72 2.06
C GLN A 6 2.53 14.11 0.63
N LEU A 7 2.65 15.39 0.27
CA LEU A 7 2.34 15.86 -1.08
C LEU A 7 3.16 15.06 -2.11
N GLY A 8 2.49 14.32 -2.99
CA GLY A 8 3.14 13.42 -3.96
C GLY A 8 3.35 11.97 -3.49
N ASN A 9 3.04 11.64 -2.22
CA ASN A 9 3.06 10.28 -1.69
C ASN A 9 1.66 9.85 -1.25
N SER A 10 1.03 9.00 -2.06
CA SER A 10 -0.31 8.44 -1.80
C SER A 10 -0.29 7.18 -0.93
N GLN A 11 0.88 6.69 -0.51
CA GLN A 11 1.00 5.49 0.33
C GLN A 11 0.77 5.81 1.81
N GLY A 12 0.18 4.86 2.54
CA GLY A 12 -0.20 4.96 3.93
C GLY A 12 -1.72 4.82 4.13
N TYR A 13 -2.17 5.16 5.33
CA TYR A 13 -3.59 5.21 5.67
C TYR A 13 -4.16 6.60 5.40
N GLY A 14 -5.29 6.70 4.71
CA GLY A 14 -5.93 7.97 4.43
C GLY A 14 -7.10 7.86 3.45
N GLN A 15 -7.61 9.01 3.04
CA GLN A 15 -8.64 9.10 2.00
C GLN A 15 -8.00 9.40 0.65
N ALA A 16 -8.51 8.77 -0.41
CA ALA A 16 -8.07 9.03 -1.77
C ALA A 16 -8.67 10.36 -2.26
N ILE A 17 -7.81 11.29 -2.69
CA ILE A 17 -8.22 12.53 -3.33
C ILE A 17 -8.15 12.32 -4.84
N VAL A 18 -9.28 12.45 -5.54
CA VAL A 18 -9.38 12.24 -7.00
C VAL A 18 -9.84 13.54 -7.62
N GLY A 19 -9.05 14.11 -8.54
CA GLY A 19 -9.45 15.32 -9.28
C GLY A 19 -9.51 16.61 -8.48
N GLY A 20 -8.86 16.67 -7.30
CA GLY A 20 -8.93 17.83 -6.40
C GLY A 20 -10.09 17.79 -5.41
N GLU A 21 -10.99 16.81 -5.55
CA GLU A 21 -12.06 16.55 -4.61
C GLU A 21 -11.71 15.33 -3.74
N VAL A 22 -11.98 15.46 -2.44
CA VAL A 22 -11.95 14.30 -1.55
C VAL A 22 -13.20 13.49 -1.88
N ASN A 23 -13.03 12.27 -2.41
CA ASN A 23 -14.18 11.39 -2.60
C ASN A 23 -14.80 11.15 -1.20
N SER A 24 -16.01 11.68 -1.01
CA SER A 24 -16.74 11.71 0.25
C SER A 24 -17.45 10.39 0.54
N ASP A 25 -17.11 9.28 -0.10
CA ASP A 25 -17.71 7.97 0.20
C ASP A 25 -17.34 7.44 1.61
N HIS A 26 -16.65 8.24 2.43
CA HIS A 26 -16.25 7.93 3.82
C HIS A 26 -15.41 6.64 3.92
N VAL A 27 -14.81 6.19 2.81
CA VAL A 27 -13.98 4.98 2.79
C VAL A 27 -12.55 5.36 3.16
N GLU A 28 -12.16 4.98 4.37
CA GLU A 28 -10.76 4.96 4.78
C GLU A 28 -10.02 3.86 4.03
N ARG A 29 -8.87 4.19 3.42
CA ARG A 29 -8.06 3.23 2.68
C ARG A 29 -6.67 3.17 3.26
N PHE A 30 -6.10 1.96 3.23
CA PHE A 30 -4.67 1.76 3.38
C PHE A 30 -4.11 1.35 2.03
N TYR A 31 -3.17 2.14 1.50
CA TYR A 31 -2.54 1.87 0.21
C TYR A 31 -1.02 1.80 0.39
N MET A 32 -0.38 0.82 -0.24
CA MET A 32 1.06 0.62 -0.15
C MET A 32 1.53 -0.20 -1.35
N ASN A 33 2.69 0.16 -1.89
CA ASN A 33 3.38 -0.67 -2.86
C ASN A 33 4.15 -1.76 -2.13
N THR A 34 3.92 -3.00 -2.53
CA THR A 34 4.57 -4.19 -1.96
C THR A 34 5.55 -4.84 -2.93
N TYR A 35 5.44 -4.55 -4.23
CA TYR A 35 6.36 -4.97 -5.28
C TYR A 35 6.33 -3.95 -6.45
N PRO A 36 7.45 -3.71 -7.17
CA PRO A 36 8.81 -4.20 -6.90
C PRO A 36 9.43 -3.57 -5.65
N LEU A 37 10.38 -4.28 -5.01
CA LEU A 37 10.97 -3.91 -3.71
C LEU A 37 11.57 -2.50 -3.67
N ASN A 38 12.04 -1.97 -4.80
CA ASN A 38 12.58 -0.61 -4.90
C ASN A 38 11.51 0.50 -4.77
N THR A 39 10.22 0.17 -4.91
CA THR A 39 9.09 1.09 -4.74
C THR A 39 8.42 0.96 -3.36
N THR A 40 8.84 -0.04 -2.59
CA THR A 40 8.30 -0.34 -1.26
C THR A 40 8.81 0.66 -0.23
N GLN A 41 7.89 1.28 0.51
CA GLN A 41 8.24 2.19 1.59
C GLN A 41 8.51 1.41 2.89
N THR A 42 9.78 1.11 3.16
CA THR A 42 10.21 0.30 4.32
C THR A 42 9.67 0.83 5.66
N HIS A 43 9.62 2.16 5.81
CA HIS A 43 9.12 2.81 7.02
C HIS A 43 7.61 2.64 7.26
N LEU A 44 6.83 2.30 6.22
CA LEU A 44 5.42 1.95 6.37
C LEU A 44 5.27 0.47 6.72
N PHE A 45 6.08 -0.41 6.13
CA PHE A 45 6.12 -1.84 6.47
C PHE A 45 6.51 -2.07 7.94
N GLN A 46 7.49 -1.32 8.46
CA GLN A 46 7.91 -1.38 9.87
C GLN A 46 6.81 -0.97 10.86
N LYS A 47 5.76 -0.27 10.40
CA LYS A 47 4.62 0.12 11.24
C LYS A 47 3.47 -0.89 11.19
N LEU A 48 3.56 -1.90 10.34
CA LEU A 48 2.58 -2.98 10.30
C LEU A 48 2.84 -3.98 11.43
N PRO A 49 1.79 -4.65 11.94
CA PRO A 49 1.98 -5.84 12.74
C PRO A 49 2.88 -6.85 12.01
N PRO A 50 3.84 -7.51 12.69
CA PRO A 50 4.79 -8.42 12.04
C PRO A 50 4.12 -9.49 11.16
N SER A 51 3.06 -10.13 11.67
CA SER A 51 2.28 -11.13 10.94
C SER A 51 1.66 -10.60 9.65
N LEU A 52 1.26 -9.32 9.63
CA LEU A 52 0.67 -8.69 8.46
C LEU A 52 1.74 -8.33 7.42
N GLY A 53 2.92 -7.89 7.87
CA GLY A 53 4.08 -7.63 7.00
C GLY A 53 4.56 -8.87 6.26
N ASP A 54 4.67 -9.99 6.96
CA ASP A 54 5.08 -11.29 6.38
C ASP A 54 4.03 -11.80 5.38
N MET A 55 2.74 -11.66 5.72
CA MET A 55 1.64 -12.02 4.83
C MET A 55 1.67 -11.21 3.54
N PHE A 56 1.79 -9.88 3.62
CA PHE A 56 1.86 -9.04 2.42
C PHE A 56 3.08 -9.35 1.56
N SER A 57 4.24 -9.61 2.17
CA SER A 57 5.45 -10.00 1.44
C SER A 57 5.21 -11.29 0.65
N SER A 58 4.60 -12.29 1.29
CA SER A 58 4.32 -13.60 0.68
C SER A 58 3.29 -13.52 -0.45
N VAL A 59 2.17 -12.82 -0.21
CA VAL A 59 1.11 -12.62 -1.21
C VAL A 59 1.61 -11.83 -2.40
N SER A 60 2.46 -10.81 -2.19
CA SER A 60 2.96 -9.98 -3.28
C SER A 60 3.88 -10.74 -4.22
N ILE A 61 4.76 -11.57 -3.65
CA ILE A 61 5.62 -12.47 -4.42
C ILE A 61 4.77 -13.50 -5.18
N TYR A 62 3.80 -14.12 -4.51
CA TYR A 62 2.90 -15.08 -5.14
C TYR A 62 2.14 -14.47 -6.32
N LEU A 63 1.51 -13.30 -6.13
CA LEU A 63 0.74 -12.63 -7.19
C LEU A 63 1.63 -12.19 -8.35
N TYR A 64 2.87 -11.76 -8.07
CA TYR A 64 3.85 -11.49 -9.11
C TYR A 64 4.09 -12.76 -9.95
N TYR A 65 4.54 -13.86 -9.35
CA TYR A 65 4.77 -15.11 -10.09
C TYR A 65 3.49 -15.61 -10.79
N PHE A 66 2.34 -15.58 -10.14
CA PHE A 66 1.08 -15.96 -10.76
C PHE A 66 0.81 -15.18 -12.05
N SER A 67 1.02 -13.86 -12.03
CA SER A 67 0.79 -12.98 -13.18
C SER A 67 1.75 -13.24 -14.35
N PHE A 68 2.98 -13.70 -14.08
CA PHE A 68 3.98 -14.00 -15.10
C PHE A 68 3.91 -15.42 -15.65
N TYR A 69 3.43 -16.38 -14.86
CA TYR A 69 3.45 -17.81 -15.22
C TYR A 69 2.08 -18.40 -15.55
N SER A 70 1.00 -17.63 -15.42
CA SER A 70 -0.36 -18.05 -15.78
C SER A 70 -0.90 -17.34 -17.03
N ALA A 71 -0.01 -16.69 -17.80
CA ALA A 71 -0.31 -15.97 -19.04
C ALA A 71 0.10 -16.77 -20.28
#